data_AF-A0A5C5SJ03-F1
#
_entry.id   AF-A0A5C5SJ03-F1
#
_cell.length_a   1.000
_cell.length_b   1.000
_cell.length_c   1.000
_cell.angle_alpha   90.00
_cell.angle_beta   90.00
_cell.angle_gamma   90.00
#
_symmetry.space_group_name_H-M   'P 1'
#
loop_
_entity.id
_entity.type
_entity.pdbx_description
1 polymer ?
#
loop_
_entity_poly.entity_id
_entity_poly.type
_entity_poly.pdbx_seq_one_letter_code
_entity_poly.pdbx_strand_id
1 'polypeptide(L)'
;MPYAQPVTGNPGFTVIYNVEQAVGLNAPNARDDVKLVQYLLRGIYREQAASLAMDGYIGPITVSWIKRFQMDAKSAGNSMLVDGRVDRAQGYRSSVSRTVYAIMLMNMYLKRHNPAAFSSLPATVPISAHPRQNPYNPKPESPKKKVWTISTRDNKRFTITYDDGSEETVIVQGTMFIGSEGWA
;
A
#
# COMPACT_ATOMS: atom_id res chain seq x y z
N MET A 1 -15.82 7.74 24.11
CA MET A 1 -15.20 6.48 24.59
C MET A 1 -13.79 6.41 24.01
N PRO A 2 -12.73 6.34 24.82
CA PRO A 2 -11.34 6.49 24.36
C PRO A 2 -10.77 5.18 23.78
N TYR A 3 -10.00 5.31 22.70
CA TYR A 3 -9.56 4.24 21.81
C TYR A 3 -8.25 3.58 22.26
N ALA A 4 -8.24 3.02 23.46
CA ALA A 4 -7.42 1.85 23.71
C ALA A 4 -8.23 0.64 23.23
N GLN A 5 -7.74 -0.11 22.24
CA GLN A 5 -8.03 -1.53 22.30
C GLN A 5 -7.02 -2.09 23.29
N PRO A 6 -7.41 -2.51 24.51
CA PRO A 6 -6.63 -3.54 25.16
C PRO A 6 -6.64 -4.70 24.16
N VAL A 7 -5.48 -5.07 23.59
CA VAL A 7 -5.40 -6.41 23.02
C VAL A 7 -5.39 -7.33 24.22
N THR A 8 -6.60 -7.67 24.69
CA THR A 8 -6.86 -8.71 25.66
C THR A 8 -6.23 -9.99 25.13
N GLY A 9 -5.10 -10.39 25.71
CA GLY A 9 -4.53 -11.72 25.50
C GLY A 9 -3.03 -11.87 25.66
N ASN A 10 -2.21 -10.81 25.63
CA ASN A 10 -0.75 -10.98 25.78
C ASN A 10 -0.13 -9.88 26.70
N PRO A 11 0.46 -10.22 27.86
CA PRO A 11 0.90 -9.26 28.90
C PRO A 11 2.01 -8.28 28.49
N GLY A 12 2.50 -8.30 27.24
CA GLY A 12 3.52 -7.39 26.73
C GLY A 12 3.02 -6.16 25.95
N PHE A 13 1.72 -6.04 25.65
CA PHE A 13 1.16 -4.98 24.80
C PHE A 13 0.17 -4.08 25.53
N THR A 14 0.62 -2.91 25.97
CA THR A 14 -0.25 -1.92 26.62
C THR A 14 -0.88 -0.92 25.65
N VAL A 15 -0.22 -0.58 24.54
CA VAL A 15 -0.72 0.39 23.53
C VAL A 15 -0.22 0.03 22.13
N ILE A 16 -1.11 0.07 21.14
CA ILE A 16 -0.78 -0.02 19.71
C ILE A 16 -1.39 1.14 18.94
N TYR A 17 -0.65 1.71 18.01
CA TYR A 17 -1.17 2.66 17.01
C TYR A 17 -1.68 1.87 15.81
N ASN A 18 -2.97 1.95 15.54
CA ASN A 18 -3.62 1.21 14.46
C ASN A 18 -4.01 2.16 13.32
N VAL A 19 -4.28 1.61 12.14
CA VAL A 19 -4.83 2.36 11.02
C VAL A 19 -6.36 2.27 11.00
N GLU A 20 -7.06 3.32 10.59
CA GLU A 20 -8.50 3.30 10.40
C GLU A 20 -8.86 2.53 9.13
N GLN A 21 -8.13 2.82 8.04
CA GLN A 21 -8.23 2.18 6.74
C GLN A 21 -6.90 1.54 6.34
N ALA A 22 -6.98 0.56 5.44
CA ALA A 22 -5.78 -0.05 4.91
C ALA A 22 -4.90 0.97 4.14
N VAL A 23 -3.59 0.78 4.25
CA VAL A 23 -2.55 1.57 3.59
C VAL A 23 -1.71 0.67 2.69
N GLY A 24 -1.26 1.15 1.54
CA GLY A 24 -0.46 0.39 0.58
C GLY A 24 -1.21 0.05 -0.71
N LEU A 25 -0.78 -1.04 -1.34
CA LEU A 25 -1.31 -1.44 -2.64
C LEU A 25 -2.81 -1.80 -2.57
N ASN A 26 -3.59 -1.30 -3.53
CA ASN A 26 -5.04 -1.54 -3.65
C ASN A 26 -5.84 -1.18 -2.38
N ALA A 27 -5.35 -0.20 -1.60
CA ALA A 27 -5.92 0.19 -0.33
C ALA A 27 -6.54 1.60 -0.40
N PRO A 28 -7.47 1.94 0.51
CA PRO A 28 -8.06 3.28 0.55
C PRO A 28 -7.02 4.38 0.74
N ASN A 29 -5.94 4.14 1.50
CA ASN A 29 -4.83 5.09 1.68
C ASN A 29 -5.23 6.46 2.26
N ALA A 30 -6.11 6.49 3.27
CA ALA A 30 -6.38 7.74 3.99
C ALA A 30 -5.08 8.40 4.45
N ARG A 31 -4.99 9.72 4.22
CA ARG A 31 -3.75 10.49 4.39
C ARG A 31 -3.12 10.34 5.77
N ASP A 32 -3.94 10.34 6.82
CA ASP A 32 -3.47 10.22 8.20
C ASP A 32 -2.95 8.81 8.52
N ASP A 33 -3.61 7.77 7.97
CA ASP A 33 -3.14 6.38 8.08
C ASP A 33 -1.81 6.21 7.35
N VAL A 34 -1.66 6.80 6.16
CA VAL A 34 -0.41 6.79 5.40
C VAL A 34 0.70 7.48 6.19
N LYS A 35 0.43 8.64 6.80
CA LYS A 35 1.40 9.34 7.65
C LYS A 35 1.83 8.52 8.85
N LEU A 36 0.91 7.82 9.50
CA LEU A 36 1.24 6.92 10.60
C LEU A 36 2.21 5.83 10.11
N VAL A 37 1.90 5.15 9.00
CA VAL A 37 2.76 4.10 8.44
C VAL A 37 4.14 4.66 8.05
N GLN A 38 4.19 5.82 7.37
CA GLN A 38 5.44 6.50 7.01
C GLN A 38 6.28 6.85 8.25
N TYR A 39 5.65 7.37 9.31
CA TYR A 39 6.29 7.68 10.57
C TYR A 39 6.89 6.42 11.22
N LEU A 40 6.11 5.34 11.32
CA LEU A 40 6.56 4.08 11.91
C LEU A 40 7.78 3.53 11.14
N LEU A 41 7.71 3.51 9.80
CA LEU A 41 8.80 3.07 8.94
C LEU A 41 10.06 3.92 9.12
N ARG A 42 9.95 5.26 9.09
CA ARG A 42 11.10 6.15 9.36
C ARG A 42 11.66 5.95 10.75
N GLY A 43 10.83 5.72 11.76
CA GLY A 43 11.32 5.50 13.11
C GLY A 43 12.07 4.17 13.28
N ILE A 44 11.65 3.12 12.55
CA ILE A 44 12.29 1.80 12.54
C ILE A 44 13.62 1.84 11.78
N TYR A 45 13.63 2.40 10.57
CA TYR A 45 14.78 2.37 9.65
C TYR A 45 15.70 3.61 9.73
N ARG A 46 15.26 4.68 10.39
CA ARG A 46 16.01 5.92 10.62
C ARG A 46 16.63 6.43 9.32
N GLU A 47 17.95 6.62 9.29
CA GLU A 47 18.72 7.12 8.13
C GLU A 47 18.53 6.27 6.87
N GLN A 48 18.26 4.97 6.99
CA GLN A 48 18.05 4.11 5.83
C GLN A 48 16.79 4.51 5.07
N ALA A 49 15.78 5.03 5.78
CA ALA A 49 14.54 5.55 5.22
C ALA A 49 14.56 7.08 5.03
N ALA A 50 15.73 7.69 4.84
CA ALA A 50 15.84 9.13 4.56
C ALA A 50 15.09 9.56 3.29
N SER A 51 14.95 8.67 2.30
CA SER A 51 14.19 8.90 1.07
C SER A 51 12.67 8.80 1.24
N LEU A 52 12.18 8.29 2.38
CA LEU A 52 10.75 8.16 2.64
C LEU A 52 10.19 9.51 3.13
N ALA A 53 9.44 10.20 2.28
CA ALA A 53 8.71 11.40 2.68
C ALA A 53 7.59 11.08 3.69
N MET A 54 7.29 12.03 4.58
CA MET A 54 6.17 11.96 5.55
C MET A 54 5.02 12.90 5.14
N ASP A 55 4.61 12.79 3.89
CA ASP A 55 3.65 13.69 3.25
C ASP A 55 2.19 13.17 3.33
N GLY A 56 2.01 11.90 3.70
CA GLY A 56 0.74 11.19 3.69
C GLY A 56 0.33 10.68 2.31
N TYR A 57 1.26 10.64 1.35
CA TYR A 57 1.02 10.11 0.02
C TYR A 57 1.60 8.70 -0.17
N ILE A 58 0.78 7.84 -0.78
CA ILE A 58 1.17 6.46 -1.07
C ILE A 58 1.86 6.37 -2.44
N GLY A 59 3.15 6.72 -2.47
CA GLY A 59 3.97 6.58 -3.67
C GLY A 59 4.63 5.20 -3.81
N PRO A 60 5.28 4.91 -4.95
CA PRO A 60 6.08 3.69 -5.13
C PRO A 60 7.16 3.52 -4.05
N ILE A 61 7.73 4.62 -3.57
CA ILE A 61 8.72 4.63 -2.47
C ILE A 61 8.06 4.17 -1.16
N THR A 62 6.89 4.69 -0.79
CA THR A 62 6.19 4.27 0.42
C THR A 62 5.83 2.77 0.35
N VAL A 63 5.35 2.30 -0.80
CA VAL A 63 5.02 0.87 -1.01
C VAL A 63 6.26 -0.03 -0.95
N SER A 64 7.40 0.40 -1.49
CA SER A 64 8.63 -0.38 -1.43
C SER A 64 9.14 -0.52 0.00
N TRP A 65 9.02 0.52 0.83
CA TRP A 65 9.34 0.47 2.25
C TRP A 65 8.39 -0.42 3.06
N ILE A 66 7.09 -0.41 2.76
CA ILE A 66 6.13 -1.36 3.35
C ILE A 66 6.54 -2.79 3.03
N LYS A 67 6.83 -3.09 1.76
CA LYS A 67 7.27 -4.43 1.34
C LYS A 67 8.59 -4.81 2.00
N ARG A 68 9.56 -3.89 2.08
CA ARG A 68 10.84 -4.12 2.75
C ARG A 68 10.63 -4.51 4.21
N PHE A 69 9.79 -3.78 4.94
CA PHE A 69 9.43 -4.12 6.31
C PHE A 69 8.83 -5.52 6.42
N GLN A 70 7.86 -5.85 5.57
CA GLN A 70 7.22 -7.17 5.59
C GLN A 70 8.25 -8.29 5.31
N MET A 71 9.18 -8.08 4.38
CA MET A 71 10.26 -9.03 4.09
C MET A 71 11.21 -9.18 5.28
N ASP A 72 11.67 -8.09 5.88
CA ASP A 72 12.57 -8.12 7.03
C ASP A 72 11.91 -8.80 8.24
N ALA A 73 10.63 -8.50 8.50
CA ALA A 73 9.86 -9.16 9.55
C ALA A 73 9.70 -10.66 9.30
N LYS A 74 9.44 -11.06 8.05
CA LYS A 74 9.36 -12.47 7.65
C LYS A 74 10.70 -13.19 7.81
N SER A 75 11.80 -12.56 7.38
CA SER A 75 13.17 -13.09 7.53
C SER A 75 13.59 -13.21 9.00
N ALA A 76 13.07 -12.35 9.88
CA ALA A 76 13.23 -12.46 11.32
C ALA A 76 12.37 -13.56 11.98
N GLY A 77 11.69 -14.41 11.20
CA GLY A 77 10.89 -15.54 11.68
C GLY A 77 9.44 -15.22 12.01
N ASN A 78 8.96 -14.00 11.75
CA ASN A 78 7.55 -13.69 11.99
C ASN A 78 6.67 -14.28 10.88
N SER A 79 5.48 -14.76 11.26
CA SER A 79 4.44 -15.13 10.31
C SER A 79 3.86 -13.86 9.69
N MET A 80 4.38 -13.44 8.54
CA MET A 80 4.07 -12.18 7.87
C MET A 80 3.73 -12.40 6.38
N LEU A 81 2.69 -11.72 5.91
CA LEU A 81 2.34 -11.65 4.49
C LEU A 81 3.10 -10.47 3.84
N VAL A 82 3.70 -10.71 2.67
CA VAL A 82 4.46 -9.69 1.91
C VAL A 82 3.67 -9.28 0.68
N ASP A 83 2.74 -8.36 0.84
CA ASP A 83 1.80 -7.89 -0.18
C ASP A 83 1.90 -6.39 -0.47
N GLY A 84 2.70 -5.64 0.31
CA GLY A 84 2.79 -4.19 0.22
C GLY A 84 1.55 -3.47 0.75
N ARG A 85 0.79 -4.11 1.65
CA ARG A 85 -0.41 -3.57 2.28
C ARG A 85 -0.35 -3.71 3.81
N VAL A 86 -0.84 -2.69 4.50
CA VAL A 86 -0.94 -2.61 5.95
C VAL A 86 -2.42 -2.46 6.29
N ASP A 87 -3.02 -3.53 6.77
CA ASP A 87 -4.42 -3.54 7.19
C ASP A 87 -4.58 -3.14 8.66
N ARG A 88 -5.80 -2.66 8.98
CA ARG A 88 -6.25 -2.46 10.35
C ARG A 88 -6.20 -3.78 11.11
N ALA A 89 -5.48 -3.79 12.23
CA ALA A 89 -5.44 -4.95 13.11
C ALA A 89 -6.79 -5.10 13.84
N GLN A 90 -7.40 -6.28 13.73
CA GLN A 90 -8.62 -6.67 14.48
C GLN A 90 -8.31 -7.70 15.59
N GLY A 91 -7.02 -7.89 15.88
CA GLY A 91 -6.48 -8.91 16.76
C GLY A 91 -5.01 -9.12 16.42
N TYR A 92 -4.39 -10.19 16.96
CA TYR A 92 -2.96 -10.47 16.70
C TYR A 92 -2.69 -10.97 15.27
N ARG A 93 -3.57 -11.82 14.75
CA ARG A 93 -3.45 -12.45 13.43
C ARG A 93 -4.65 -12.13 12.56
N SER A 94 -4.42 -12.01 11.26
CA SER A 94 -5.47 -11.93 10.24
C SER A 94 -6.23 -13.25 10.18
N SER A 95 -7.56 -13.18 10.12
CA SER A 95 -8.43 -14.36 9.94
C SER A 95 -8.28 -14.99 8.55
N VAL A 96 -7.87 -14.21 7.55
CA VAL A 96 -7.75 -14.64 6.15
C VAL A 96 -6.38 -15.27 5.90
N SER A 97 -5.29 -14.52 6.12
CA SER A 97 -3.93 -15.00 5.83
C SER A 97 -3.32 -15.82 6.97
N ARG A 98 -3.93 -15.79 8.18
CA ARG A 98 -3.41 -16.40 9.41
C ARG A 98 -2.03 -15.85 9.85
N THR A 99 -1.58 -14.75 9.24
CA THR A 99 -0.33 -14.04 9.56
C THR A 99 -0.56 -12.93 10.57
N VAL A 100 0.49 -12.49 11.26
CA VAL A 100 0.47 -11.32 12.14
C VAL A 100 0.24 -10.06 11.30
N TYR A 101 -0.57 -9.13 11.81
CA TYR A 101 -0.78 -7.85 11.14
C TYR A 101 0.51 -7.01 11.10
N ALA A 102 0.84 -6.46 9.93
CA ALA A 102 2.02 -5.62 9.74
C ALA A 102 2.07 -4.45 10.72
N ILE A 103 0.94 -3.76 10.94
CA ILE A 103 0.87 -2.61 11.85
C ILE A 103 1.27 -2.98 13.29
N MET A 104 0.97 -4.21 13.74
CA MET A 104 1.37 -4.66 15.08
C MET A 104 2.87 -4.83 15.20
N LEU A 105 3.49 -5.48 14.22
CA LEU A 105 4.94 -5.62 14.21
C LEU A 105 5.63 -4.27 14.03
N MET A 106 5.09 -3.34 13.24
CA MET A 106 5.66 -2.00 13.12
C MET A 106 5.71 -1.28 14.48
N ASN A 107 4.63 -1.34 15.26
CA ASN A 107 4.61 -0.78 16.61
C ASN A 107 5.66 -1.45 17.53
N MET A 108 5.75 -2.78 17.50
CA MET A 108 6.76 -3.53 18.25
C MET A 108 8.18 -3.12 17.91
N TYR A 109 8.47 -3.06 16.61
CA TYR A 109 9.80 -2.76 16.10
C TYR A 109 10.16 -1.31 16.40
N LEU A 110 9.22 -0.37 16.26
CA LEU A 110 9.46 1.01 16.64
C LEU A 110 9.76 1.12 18.13
N LYS A 111 8.94 0.52 19.00
CA LYS A 111 9.18 0.54 20.45
C LYS A 111 10.51 -0.09 20.84
N ARG A 112 10.91 -1.18 20.17
CA ARG A 112 12.18 -1.88 20.42
C ARG A 112 13.40 -1.12 19.91
N HIS A 113 13.35 -0.61 18.69
CA HIS A 113 14.50 0.00 18.02
C HIS A 113 14.60 1.50 18.25
N ASN A 114 13.50 2.19 18.52
CA ASN A 114 13.45 3.63 18.74
C ASN A 114 12.36 4.01 19.76
N PRO A 115 12.56 3.66 21.05
CA PRO A 115 11.58 3.91 22.10
C PRO A 115 11.28 5.41 22.31
N ALA A 116 12.24 6.29 22.02
CA ALA A 116 12.05 7.74 22.08
C ALA A 116 11.03 8.21 21.03
N ALA A 117 11.17 7.77 19.77
CA ALA A 117 10.16 8.05 18.75
C ALA A 117 8.80 7.47 19.12
N PHE A 118 8.75 6.21 19.59
CA PHE A 118 7.50 5.61 20.05
C PHE A 118 6.82 6.43 21.16
N SER A 119 7.59 6.95 22.12
CA SER A 119 7.08 7.76 23.23
C SER A 119 6.66 9.18 22.81
N SER A 120 7.12 9.67 21.66
CA SER A 120 6.71 10.96 21.11
C SER A 120 5.34 10.92 20.40
N LEU A 121 4.82 9.71 20.13
CA LEU A 121 3.48 9.57 19.61
C LEU A 121 2.44 9.98 20.67
N PRO A 122 1.34 10.60 20.26
CA PRO A 122 0.28 11.01 21.18
C PRO A 122 -0.26 9.80 21.95
N ALA A 123 -0.52 9.95 23.24
CA ALA A 123 -1.01 8.85 24.08
C ALA A 123 -2.33 8.25 23.57
N THR A 124 -3.17 9.05 22.90
CA THR A 124 -4.43 8.61 22.30
C THR A 124 -4.68 9.30 20.96
N VAL A 125 -5.09 8.54 19.95
CA VAL A 125 -5.60 9.06 18.67
C VAL A 125 -7.00 8.49 18.45
N PRO A 126 -8.03 9.32 18.21
CA PRO A 126 -9.37 8.82 17.94
C PRO A 126 -9.41 8.10 16.58
N ILE A 127 -9.96 6.89 16.56
CA ILE A 127 -10.26 6.16 15.32
C ILE A 127 -11.70 6.48 14.91
N SER A 128 -11.88 7.05 13.72
CA SER A 128 -13.18 7.24 13.11
C SER A 128 -13.87 5.90 12.88
N ALA A 129 -15.15 5.81 13.23
CA ALA A 129 -15.99 4.69 12.84
C ALA A 129 -16.25 4.68 11.31
N HIS A 130 -16.17 5.86 10.69
CA HIS A 130 -16.39 6.02 9.26
C HIS A 130 -15.06 6.14 8.53
N PRO A 131 -14.81 5.28 7.52
CA PRO A 131 -13.62 5.36 6.70
C PRO A 131 -13.52 6.76 6.04
N ARG A 132 -12.46 7.55 6.30
CA ARG A 132 -12.25 8.84 5.63
C ARG A 132 -11.96 8.63 4.14
N GLN A 133 -12.70 9.28 3.25
CA GLN A 133 -12.39 9.18 1.82
C GLN A 133 -10.99 9.72 1.54
N ASN A 134 -10.16 8.94 0.87
CA ASN A 134 -8.86 9.42 0.40
C ASN A 134 -9.06 10.28 -0.85
N PRO A 135 -8.60 11.54 -0.88
CA PRO A 135 -8.66 12.39 -2.07
C PRO A 135 -7.84 11.83 -3.25
N TYR A 136 -6.91 10.91 -2.99
CA TYR A 136 -6.06 10.23 -3.96
C TYR A 136 -6.18 8.72 -3.79
N ASN A 137 -7.39 8.17 -3.89
CA ASN A 137 -7.52 6.79 -4.32
C ASN A 137 -7.17 6.80 -5.81
N PRO A 138 -5.95 6.43 -6.26
CA PRO A 138 -5.76 6.21 -7.69
C PRO A 138 -6.83 5.19 -8.03
N LYS A 139 -7.80 5.58 -8.88
CA LYS A 139 -8.70 4.59 -9.45
C LYS A 139 -7.76 3.48 -9.93
N PRO A 140 -7.98 2.21 -9.52
CA PRO A 140 -7.15 1.13 -10.04
C PRO A 140 -7.07 1.36 -11.53
N GLU A 141 -5.85 1.53 -12.07
CA GLU A 141 -5.70 1.65 -13.51
C GLU A 141 -6.53 0.52 -14.09
N SER A 142 -7.55 0.87 -14.90
CA SER A 142 -8.37 -0.13 -15.54
C SER A 142 -7.40 -1.16 -16.12
N PRO A 143 -7.58 -2.46 -15.84
CA PRO A 143 -6.63 -3.48 -16.28
C PRO A 143 -6.30 -3.20 -17.74
N LYS A 144 -5.00 -3.12 -18.07
CA LYS A 144 -4.54 -2.79 -19.42
C LYS A 144 -5.31 -3.67 -20.39
N LYS A 145 -6.25 -3.05 -21.11
CA LYS A 145 -7.22 -3.75 -21.95
C LYS A 145 -6.45 -4.53 -23.01
N LYS A 146 -6.79 -5.80 -23.24
CA LYS A 146 -6.12 -6.59 -24.27
C LYS A 146 -6.54 -6.05 -25.64
N VAL A 147 -5.57 -5.74 -26.49
CA VAL A 147 -5.82 -5.31 -27.86
C VAL A 147 -6.23 -6.52 -28.69
N TRP A 148 -7.42 -6.45 -29.31
CA TRP A 148 -7.97 -7.55 -30.10
C TRP A 148 -7.77 -7.33 -31.61
N THR A 149 -7.83 -6.07 -32.07
CA THR A 149 -7.69 -5.74 -33.50
C THR A 149 -7.12 -4.34 -33.67
N ILE A 150 -6.21 -4.21 -34.63
CA ILE A 150 -5.73 -2.93 -35.14
C ILE A 150 -6.23 -2.83 -36.58
N SER A 151 -7.15 -1.91 -36.87
CA SER A 151 -7.60 -1.64 -38.22
C SER A 151 -7.03 -0.31 -38.73
N THR A 152 -6.54 -0.31 -39.97
CA THR A 152 -6.06 0.89 -40.66
C THR A 152 -7.21 1.56 -41.39
N ARG A 153 -7.47 2.83 -41.10
CA ARG A 153 -8.32 3.67 -41.98
C ARG A 153 -7.51 4.37 -43.06
N ASP A 154 -6.26 4.72 -42.75
CA ASP A 154 -5.27 5.30 -43.65
C ASP A 154 -3.85 5.08 -43.09
N ASN A 155 -2.80 5.49 -43.81
CA ASN A 155 -1.40 5.33 -43.40
C ASN A 155 -0.99 6.12 -42.14
N LYS A 156 -1.91 6.84 -41.47
CA LYS A 156 -1.62 7.68 -40.31
C LYS A 156 -2.58 7.45 -39.14
N ARG A 157 -3.68 6.73 -39.34
CA ARG A 157 -4.73 6.51 -38.35
C ARG A 157 -5.04 5.04 -38.18
N PHE A 158 -4.87 4.59 -36.95
CA PHE A 158 -5.17 3.23 -36.52
C PHE A 158 -6.31 3.27 -35.52
N THR A 159 -7.26 2.35 -35.65
CA THR A 159 -8.27 2.10 -34.62
C THR A 159 -7.86 0.84 -33.87
N ILE A 160 -7.63 1.00 -32.57
CA ILE A 160 -7.33 -0.08 -31.63
C ILE A 160 -8.65 -0.46 -30.97
N THR A 161 -9.07 -1.72 -31.16
CA THR A 161 -10.25 -2.26 -30.49
C THR A 161 -9.81 -3.15 -29.35
N TYR A 162 -10.38 -2.91 -28.17
CA TYR A 162 -10.10 -3.63 -26.95
C TYR A 162 -11.10 -4.75 -26.68
N ASP A 163 -10.74 -5.67 -25.80
CA ASP A 163 -11.55 -6.81 -25.34
C ASP A 163 -12.90 -6.41 -24.72
N ASP A 164 -13.01 -5.21 -24.19
CA ASP A 164 -14.27 -4.66 -23.67
C ASP A 164 -15.13 -3.93 -24.74
N GLY A 165 -14.74 -4.01 -26.01
CA GLY A 165 -15.43 -3.36 -27.13
C GLY A 165 -15.19 -1.86 -27.24
N SER A 166 -14.35 -1.27 -26.38
CA SER A 166 -13.93 0.13 -26.57
C SER A 166 -12.95 0.27 -27.72
N GLU A 167 -12.97 1.45 -28.35
CA GLU A 167 -12.11 1.78 -29.48
C GLU A 167 -11.26 3.02 -29.15
N GLU A 168 -9.99 3.01 -29.54
CA GLU A 168 -9.09 4.17 -29.48
C GLU A 168 -8.51 4.45 -30.87
N THR A 169 -8.55 5.71 -31.30
CA THR A 169 -7.90 6.13 -32.56
C THR A 169 -6.53 6.73 -32.26
N VAL A 170 -5.47 6.07 -32.74
CA VAL A 170 -4.10 6.56 -32.62
C VAL A 170 -3.67 7.20 -33.94
N ILE A 171 -3.22 8.45 -33.87
CA ILE A 171 -2.64 9.18 -34.99
C ILE A 171 -1.12 9.14 -34.87
N VAL A 172 -0.45 8.57 -35.86
CA VAL A 172 0.98 8.35 -35.82
C VAL A 172 1.67 9.40 -36.68
N GLN A 173 2.57 10.17 -36.07
CA GLN A 173 3.44 11.10 -36.79
C GLN A 173 4.77 10.40 -37.09
N GLY A 174 4.83 9.65 -38.19
CA GLY A 174 6.04 8.96 -38.66
C GLY A 174 5.76 7.60 -39.29
N THR A 175 6.83 6.94 -39.77
CA THR A 175 6.76 5.58 -40.32
C THR A 175 6.75 4.56 -39.19
N MET A 176 5.72 3.72 -39.11
CA MET A 176 5.61 2.65 -38.12
C MET A 176 6.02 1.31 -38.74
N PHE A 177 6.89 0.55 -38.06
CA PHE A 177 7.17 -0.84 -38.38
C PHE A 177 6.21 -1.73 -37.58
N ILE A 178 5.29 -2.43 -38.26
CA ILE A 178 4.46 -3.44 -37.63
C ILE A 178 5.27 -4.74 -37.60
N GLY A 179 5.87 -5.06 -36.46
CA GLY A 179 6.48 -6.36 -36.23
C GLY A 179 5.38 -7.39 -36.00
N SER A 180 5.23 -8.36 -36.90
CA SER A 180 4.39 -9.53 -36.68
C SER A 180 5.13 -10.53 -35.79
N GLU A 181 4.99 -10.42 -34.47
CA GLU A 181 5.31 -11.54 -33.59
C GLU A 181 4.10 -12.49 -33.56
N GLY A 182 4.26 -13.64 -34.21
CA GLY A 182 3.31 -14.73 -34.18
C GLY A 182 3.29 -15.36 -32.79
N TRP A 183 2.11 -15.42 -32.18
CA TRP A 183 1.85 -16.20 -30.98
C TRP A 183 1.22 -17.52 -31.42
N ALA A 184 1.96 -18.61 -31.18
CA ALA A 184 1.44 -19.99 -31.21
C ALA A 184 0.74 -20.32 -29.88
#